data_AF-A0A834BU97-F1
#
_entry.id   AF-A0A834BU97-F1
#
_cell.length_a   1.000
_cell.length_b   1.000
_cell.length_c   1.000
_cell.angle_alpha   90.00
_cell.angle_beta   90.00
_cell.angle_gamma   90.00
#
_symmetry.space_group_name_H-M   'P 1'
#
loop_
_entity.id
_entity.type
_entity.pdbx_description
1 polymer ?
#
loop_
_entity_poly.entity_id
_entity_poly.type
_entity_poly.pdbx_seq_one_letter_code
_entity_poly.pdbx_strand_id
1 'polypeptide(L)'
;MLLASRMVVGWGTGLLLLQVIHGSTSSRHRSEESVVLDEQSAASFLSRHLLRNSFDFELLVQGNLDRECIQEICSYEEAREIFEDDLQGLKDFWDSYSKDPINASQRKVERDMDDK
;
A
#
# COMPACT_ATOMS: atom_id res chain seq x y z
N MET A 1 -48.57 -29.25 44.99
CA MET A 1 -48.40 -29.01 43.53
C MET A 1 -47.66 -27.71 43.20
N LEU A 2 -46.57 -27.33 43.92
CA LEU A 2 -45.81 -26.10 43.62
C LEU A 2 -44.30 -26.25 43.84
N LEU A 3 -43.72 -27.40 43.49
CA LEU A 3 -42.25 -27.57 43.50
C LEU A 3 -41.71 -28.47 42.37
N ALA A 4 -42.48 -28.64 41.28
CA ALA A 4 -42.09 -29.48 40.15
C ALA A 4 -41.89 -28.70 38.83
N SER A 5 -41.68 -27.39 38.88
CA SER A 5 -41.47 -26.56 37.66
C SER A 5 -40.06 -25.97 37.51
N ARG A 6 -39.07 -26.37 38.32
CA ARG A 6 -37.73 -25.75 38.28
C ARG A 6 -36.63 -26.60 37.64
N MET A 7 -36.94 -27.75 37.03
CA MET A 7 -35.89 -28.69 36.57
C MET A 7 -35.94 -29.11 35.10
N VAL A 8 -36.85 -28.61 34.26
CA VAL A 8 -36.95 -29.07 32.85
C VAL A 8 -36.56 -28.03 31.80
N VAL A 9 -36.41 -26.74 32.15
CA VAL A 9 -36.08 -25.69 31.15
C VAL A 9 -34.60 -25.24 31.21
N GLY A 10 -33.78 -25.88 32.06
CA GLY A 10 -32.35 -25.54 32.20
C GLY A 10 -31.41 -26.26 31.25
N TRP A 11 -31.87 -27.32 30.58
CA TRP A 11 -31.01 -28.18 29.74
C TRP A 11 -31.23 -27.95 28.23
N GLY A 12 -32.37 -27.39 27.82
CA GLY A 12 -32.62 -27.05 26.41
C GLY A 12 -31.93 -25.76 25.97
N THR A 13 -31.85 -24.76 26.86
CA THR A 13 -31.23 -23.45 26.56
C THR A 13 -29.70 -23.52 26.54
N GLY A 14 -29.10 -24.39 27.37
CA GLY A 14 -27.66 -24.62 27.36
C GLY A 14 -27.17 -25.36 26.09
N LEU A 15 -27.96 -26.29 25.57
CA LEU A 15 -27.64 -27.02 24.34
C LEU A 15 -27.73 -26.14 23.08
N LEU A 16 -28.61 -25.13 23.07
CA LEU A 16 -28.72 -24.18 21.96
C LEU A 16 -27.48 -23.27 21.86
N LEU A 17 -26.87 -22.90 22.99
CA LEU A 17 -25.65 -22.09 23.03
C LEU A 17 -24.41 -22.88 22.57
N LEU A 18 -24.37 -24.20 22.78
CA LEU A 18 -23.23 -25.04 22.38
C LEU A 18 -23.16 -25.28 20.86
N GLN A 19 -24.27 -25.14 20.14
CA GLN A 19 -24.30 -25.24 18.66
C GLN A 19 -23.60 -24.06 17.97
N VAL A 20 -23.44 -22.92 18.66
CA VAL A 20 -22.74 -21.74 18.12
C VAL A 20 -21.22 -21.89 18.20
N ILE A 21 -20.72 -22.74 19.12
CA ILE A 21 -19.27 -22.95 19.34
C ILE A 21 -18.70 -23.95 18.32
N HIS A 22 -19.48 -24.93 17.87
CA HIS A 22 -19.10 -25.81 16.75
C HIS A 22 -19.60 -25.23 15.42
N GLY A 23 -19.24 -23.97 15.17
CA GLY A 23 -19.29 -23.41 13.82
C GLY A 23 -18.51 -24.31 12.88
N SER A 24 -19.20 -25.26 12.26
CA SER A 24 -18.69 -25.93 11.08
C SER A 24 -18.75 -24.89 9.97
N THR A 25 -17.77 -23.99 9.95
CA THR A 25 -17.43 -23.32 8.72
C THR A 25 -16.99 -24.43 7.79
N SER A 26 -17.93 -24.95 6.98
CA SER A 26 -17.56 -25.66 5.78
C SER A 26 -16.84 -24.62 4.93
N SER A 27 -15.52 -24.54 5.12
CA SER A 27 -14.64 -23.82 4.24
C SER A 27 -14.76 -24.53 2.90
N ARG A 28 -15.69 -24.07 2.07
CA ARG A 28 -15.59 -24.31 0.65
C ARG A 28 -14.27 -23.69 0.28
N HIS A 29 -13.27 -24.53 0.03
CA HIS A 29 -12.08 -24.16 -0.70
C HIS A 29 -12.55 -23.81 -2.12
N ARG A 30 -13.12 -22.62 -2.26
CA ARG A 30 -13.22 -21.96 -3.55
C ARG A 30 -11.77 -21.81 -3.96
N SER A 31 -11.41 -22.47 -5.06
CA SER A 31 -10.15 -22.24 -5.75
C SER A 31 -9.86 -20.75 -5.70
N GLU A 32 -8.78 -20.37 -5.02
CA GLU A 32 -8.26 -19.01 -5.03
C GLU A 32 -7.91 -18.71 -6.48
N GLU A 33 -8.87 -18.16 -7.21
CA GLU A 33 -8.56 -17.29 -8.33
C GLU A 33 -7.77 -16.15 -7.71
N SER A 34 -6.50 -16.02 -8.06
CA SER A 34 -5.63 -14.98 -7.53
C SER A 34 -6.24 -13.63 -7.87
N VAL A 35 -6.87 -12.98 -6.89
CA VAL A 35 -7.51 -11.66 -7.03
C VAL A 35 -6.45 -10.53 -7.06
N VAL A 36 -5.23 -10.86 -7.45
CA VAL A 36 -4.11 -9.92 -7.54
C VAL A 36 -3.99 -9.51 -9.00
N LEU A 37 -4.22 -8.23 -9.27
CA LEU A 37 -4.00 -7.64 -10.57
C LEU A 37 -2.49 -7.60 -10.88
N ASP A 38 -2.13 -7.67 -12.16
CA ASP A 38 -0.75 -7.37 -12.55
C ASP A 38 -0.41 -5.90 -12.22
N GLU A 39 0.87 -5.58 -12.13
CA GLU A 39 1.36 -4.26 -11.71
C GLU A 39 0.82 -3.13 -12.58
N GLN A 40 0.76 -3.30 -13.90
CA GLN A 40 0.30 -2.26 -14.82
C GLN A 40 -1.20 -2.03 -14.65
N SER A 41 -1.98 -3.11 -14.52
CA SER A 41 -3.40 -3.04 -14.20
C SER A 41 -3.63 -2.40 -12.83
N ALA A 42 -2.91 -2.82 -11.80
CA ALA A 42 -3.01 -2.27 -10.45
C ALA A 42 -2.64 -0.78 -10.41
N ALA A 43 -1.58 -0.37 -11.10
CA ALA A 43 -1.14 1.03 -11.20
C ALA A 43 -2.19 1.92 -11.89
N SER A 44 -2.92 1.39 -12.87
CA SER A 44 -4.02 2.13 -13.50
C SER A 44 -5.16 2.45 -12.51
N PHE A 45 -5.48 1.51 -11.60
CA PHE A 45 -6.53 1.65 -10.59
C PHE A 45 -6.08 2.39 -9.33
N LEU A 46 -4.82 2.22 -8.90
CA LEU A 46 -4.23 2.82 -7.71
C LEU A 46 -3.39 4.06 -8.03
N SER A 47 -3.55 4.65 -9.21
CA SER A 47 -2.79 5.84 -9.60
C SER A 47 -3.04 6.96 -8.59
N ARG A 48 -1.99 7.32 -7.85
CA ARG A 48 -2.04 8.47 -6.95
C ARG A 48 -2.18 9.72 -7.79
N HIS A 49 -3.03 10.64 -7.36
CA HIS A 49 -3.07 11.96 -7.96
C HIS A 49 -1.75 12.67 -7.61
N LEU A 50 -0.84 12.76 -8.58
CA LEU A 50 0.45 13.42 -8.42
C LEU A 50 0.19 14.92 -8.31
N LEU A 51 0.45 15.48 -7.13
CA LEU A 51 0.19 16.87 -6.80
C LEU A 51 1.52 17.64 -6.83
N ARG A 52 2.18 17.56 -7.99
CA ARG A 52 3.43 18.27 -8.26
C ARG A 52 3.34 19.72 -7.82
N ASN A 53 4.04 20.09 -6.76
CA ASN A 53 4.19 21.47 -6.30
C ASN A 53 2.85 22.24 -6.23
N SER A 54 1.74 21.55 -5.93
CA SER A 54 0.40 22.15 -5.98
C SER A 54 -0.22 22.36 -4.61
N PHE A 55 0.55 22.18 -3.53
CA PHE A 55 0.02 22.31 -2.17
C PHE A 55 1.05 22.80 -1.15
N ASP A 56 0.67 23.78 -0.34
CA ASP A 56 1.54 24.48 0.62
C ASP A 56 2.12 23.59 1.74
N PHE A 57 1.58 22.38 1.91
CA PHE A 57 1.99 21.45 2.96
C PHE A 57 3.16 20.55 2.55
N GLU A 58 3.54 20.54 1.28
CA GLU A 58 4.68 19.75 0.79
C GLU A 58 6.00 20.18 1.47
N LEU A 59 6.13 21.46 1.79
CA LEU A 59 7.28 22.03 2.53
C LEU A 59 7.48 21.46 3.95
N LEU A 60 6.44 20.85 4.53
CA LEU A 60 6.51 20.22 5.86
C LEU A 60 6.83 18.73 5.77
N VAL A 61 6.73 18.14 4.59
CA VAL A 61 6.98 16.73 4.36
C VAL A 61 8.43 16.56 3.95
N GLN A 62 9.11 15.57 4.53
CA GLN A 62 10.49 15.28 4.16
C GLN A 62 10.58 14.88 2.69
N GLY A 63 11.60 15.40 2.01
CA GLY A 63 11.93 15.07 0.62
C GLY A 63 12.09 13.57 0.41
N ASN A 64 11.53 13.04 -0.68
CA ASN A 64 11.63 11.63 -1.03
C ASN A 64 11.88 11.42 -2.52
N LEU A 65 13.02 10.82 -2.85
CA LEU A 65 13.45 10.60 -4.25
C LEU A 65 12.40 9.89 -5.09
N ASP A 66 11.80 8.82 -4.55
CA ASP A 66 10.87 8.01 -5.31
C ASP A 66 9.52 8.71 -5.52
N ARG A 67 9.07 9.51 -4.54
CA ARG A 67 7.84 10.32 -4.67
C ARG A 67 8.06 11.47 -5.66
N GLU A 68 9.08 12.29 -5.43
CA GLU A 68 9.21 13.59 -6.09
C GLU A 68 9.86 13.51 -7.47
N CYS A 69 10.86 12.64 -7.64
CA CYS A 69 11.65 12.60 -8.87
C CYS A 69 11.48 11.33 -9.71
N ILE A 70 10.89 10.26 -9.16
CA ILE A 70 10.64 9.00 -9.89
C ILE A 70 9.17 8.84 -10.26
N GLN A 71 8.25 9.01 -9.31
CA GLN A 71 6.81 9.00 -9.59
C GLN A 71 6.37 10.33 -10.21
N GLU A 72 6.92 11.42 -9.67
CA GLU A 72 6.73 12.77 -10.18
C GLU A 72 7.99 13.25 -10.90
N ILE A 73 7.93 14.42 -11.54
CA ILE A 73 9.14 15.10 -11.99
C ILE A 73 9.40 16.29 -11.06
N CYS A 74 10.54 16.26 -10.40
CA CYS A 74 11.00 17.29 -9.48
C CYS A 74 11.81 18.40 -10.18
N SER A 75 11.89 19.53 -9.49
CA SER A 75 12.78 20.66 -9.70
C SER A 75 14.15 20.41 -9.09
N TYR A 76 15.12 21.29 -9.37
CA TYR A 76 16.47 21.17 -8.81
C TYR A 76 16.48 21.33 -7.29
N GLU A 77 15.60 22.19 -6.76
CA GLU A 77 15.56 22.48 -5.33
C GLU A 77 15.03 21.28 -4.54
N GLU A 78 13.98 20.62 -5.03
CA GLU A 78 13.48 19.37 -4.45
C GLU A 78 14.56 18.27 -4.50
N ALA A 79 15.27 18.12 -5.63
CA ALA A 79 16.40 17.20 -5.70
C ALA A 79 17.50 17.57 -4.69
N ARG A 80 17.81 18.85 -4.51
CA ARG A 80 18.80 19.34 -3.54
C ARG A 80 18.38 19.03 -2.10
N GLU A 81 17.10 19.10 -1.78
CA GLU A 81 16.55 18.74 -0.46
C GLU A 81 16.71 17.23 -0.18
N ILE A 82 16.51 16.38 -1.19
CA ILE A 82 16.73 14.93 -1.07
C ILE A 82 18.20 14.58 -0.85
N PHE A 83 19.10 15.25 -1.56
CA PHE A 83 20.55 15.00 -1.55
C PHE A 83 21.32 16.03 -0.69
N GLU A 84 20.70 16.61 0.34
CA GLU A 84 21.29 17.69 1.14
C GLU A 84 22.67 17.32 1.73
N ASP A 85 22.83 16.05 2.13
CA ASP A 85 24.07 15.50 2.69
C ASP A 85 25.03 14.94 1.62
N ASP A 86 24.59 14.77 0.36
CA ASP A 86 25.36 14.15 -0.73
C ASP A 86 25.36 14.99 -2.00
N LEU A 87 26.19 16.04 -2.02
CA LEU A 87 26.33 16.93 -3.16
C LEU A 87 26.89 16.23 -4.42
N GLN A 88 27.65 15.14 -4.23
CA GLN A 88 28.18 14.37 -5.36
C GLN A 88 27.06 13.56 -6.01
N GLY A 89 26.26 12.87 -5.19
CA GLY A 89 25.04 12.17 -5.63
C GLY A 89 24.03 13.10 -6.30
N LEU A 90 23.83 14.32 -5.77
CA LEU A 90 22.98 15.33 -6.40
C LEU A 90 23.44 15.64 -7.83
N LYS A 91 24.74 15.88 -8.00
CA LYS A 91 25.32 16.23 -9.30
C LYS A 91 25.15 15.07 -10.29
N ASP A 92 25.49 13.85 -9.87
CA ASP A 92 25.44 12.67 -10.73
C ASP A 92 23.98 12.33 -11.12
N PHE A 93 23.05 12.47 -10.18
CA PHE A 93 21.62 12.36 -10.43
C PHE A 93 21.15 13.43 -11.43
N TRP A 94 21.39 14.71 -11.12
CA TRP A 94 20.88 15.84 -11.89
C TRP A 94 21.44 15.93 -13.31
N ASP A 95 22.73 15.60 -13.50
CA ASP A 95 23.41 15.57 -14.80
C ASP A 95 22.72 14.61 -15.79
N SER A 96 22.09 13.54 -15.28
CA SER A 96 21.34 12.57 -16.09
C SER A 96 19.86 12.90 -16.17
N TYR A 97 19.25 13.32 -15.06
CA TYR A 97 17.83 13.56 -14.92
C TYR A 97 17.36 14.80 -15.70
N SER A 98 18.11 15.91 -15.63
CA SER A 98 17.75 17.19 -16.27
C SER A 98 17.63 17.13 -17.80
N LYS A 99 18.28 16.15 -18.44
CA LYS A 99 18.24 15.97 -19.89
C LYS A 99 16.96 15.31 -20.36
N ASP A 100 16.45 14.35 -19.59
CA ASP A 100 15.27 13.57 -19.93
C ASP A 100 14.63 13.02 -18.65
N PRO A 101 13.80 13.83 -17.98
CA PRO A 101 13.26 13.46 -16.68
C PRO A 101 12.35 12.22 -16.77
N ILE A 102 11.52 12.12 -17.81
CA ILE A 102 10.56 11.01 -17.97
C ILE A 102 11.30 9.67 -18.08
N ASN A 103 12.33 9.58 -18.93
CA ASN A 103 13.09 8.34 -19.09
C ASN A 103 14.03 8.09 -17.91
N ALA A 104 14.57 9.13 -17.26
CA ALA A 104 15.41 8.98 -16.07
C ALA A 104 14.62 8.40 -14.89
N SER A 105 13.38 8.85 -14.70
CA SER A 105 12.46 8.32 -13.70
C SER A 105 12.14 6.84 -13.95
N GLN A 106 11.80 6.46 -15.19
CA GLN A 106 11.47 5.06 -15.53
C GLN A 106 12.66 4.09 -15.40
N ARG A 107 13.89 4.52 -15.74
CA ARG A 107 15.10 3.70 -15.61
C ARG A 107 15.43 3.27 -14.18
N LYS A 108 14.86 3.93 -13.16
CA LYS A 108 15.01 3.48 -11.78
C LYS A 108 13.97 2.41 -11.44
N VAL A 109 12.72 2.59 -11.87
CA VAL A 109 11.64 1.59 -11.72
C VAL A 109 12.06 0.24 -12.31
N GLU A 110 12.67 0.24 -13.50
CA GLU A 110 13.09 -0.99 -14.17
C GLU A 110 14.29 -1.67 -13.47
N ARG A 111 15.24 -0.89 -12.93
CA ARG A 111 16.38 -1.44 -12.17
C ARG A 111 15.96 -2.06 -10.83
N ASP A 112 14.96 -1.49 -10.17
CA ASP A 112 14.45 -2.04 -8.91
C ASP A 112 13.66 -3.35 -9.13
N MET A 113 13.23 -3.64 -10.37
CA MET A 113 12.55 -4.88 -10.75
C MET A 113 13.51 -6.04 -11.05
N ASP A 114 14.71 -5.76 -11.57
CA ASP A 114 15.73 -6.76 -11.90
C ASP A 114 16.52 -7.29 -10.68
N ASP A 115 16.42 -6.62 -9.53
CA ASP A 115 17.10 -7.00 -8.28
C ASP A 115 16.23 -7.87 -7.34
N LYS A 116 15.17 -8.51 -7.86
CA LYS A 116 14.27 -9.39 -7.09
C LYS A 116 14.29 -10.87 -7.48
#